data_AF-A0A841VKI9-F1
#
_entry.id   AF-A0A841VKI9-F1
#
_cell.length_a   1.000
_cell.length_b   1.000
_cell.length_c   1.000
_cell.angle_alpha   90.00
_cell.angle_beta   90.00
_cell.angle_gamma   90.00
#
_symmetry.space_group_name_H-M   'P 1'
#
loop_
_entity.id
_entity.type
_entity.pdbx_description
1 polymer ?
#
loop_
_entity_poly.entity_id
_entity_poly.type
_entity_poly.pdbx_seq_one_letter_code
_entity_poly.pdbx_strand_id
1 'polypeptide(L)' 'MNPQTLQTAINGATDAYAGLHQAIYKLRHCSVNEAKQLLVRKNAVLATAIARQIHLGF' A
#
# COMPACT_ATOMS: atom_id res chain seq x y z
N MET A 1 14.02 10.83 12.69
CA MET A 1 13.50 10.11 11.51
C MET A 1 14.34 10.49 10.29
N ASN A 2 15.00 9.53 9.63
CA ASN A 2 15.80 9.79 8.42
C ASN A 2 14.86 10.23 7.26
N PRO A 3 15.17 11.30 6.51
CA PRO A 3 14.39 11.72 5.33
C PRO A 3 14.09 10.60 4.33
N GLN A 4 15.01 9.65 4.13
CA GLN A 4 14.79 8.49 3.25
C GLN A 4 13.73 7.53 3.81
N THR A 5 13.70 7.34 5.12
CA THR A 5 12.70 6.52 5.82
C THR A 5 11.31 7.15 5.70
N LEU A 6 11.23 8.47 5.87
CA LEU A 6 9.99 9.24 5.67
C LEU A 6 9.51 9.15 4.23
N GLN A 7 10.39 9.37 3.25
CA GLN A 7 10.04 9.26 1.84
C GLN A 7 9.56 7.85 1.46
N THR A 8 10.17 6.80 2.03
CA THR A 8 9.76 5.41 1.78
C THR A 8 8.35 5.13 2.29
N ALA A 9 7.99 5.61 3.49
CA ALA A 9 6.61 5.46 3.98
C ALA A 9 5.61 6.29 3.19
N ILE A 10 5.97 7.52 2.81
CA ILE A 10 5.11 8.36 1.96
C ILE A 10 4.84 7.64 0.64
N ASN A 11 5.88 7.13 -0.03
CA ASN A 11 5.74 6.39 -1.29
C ASN A 11 4.87 5.14 -1.12
N GLY A 12 5.07 4.38 -0.03
CA GLY A 12 4.25 3.20 0.27
C GLY A 12 2.78 3.53 0.52
N ALA A 13 2.50 4.62 1.25
CA ALA A 13 1.15 5.10 1.49
C ALA A 13 0.47 5.60 0.21
N THR A 14 1.20 6.34 -0.64
CA THR A 14 0.70 6.81 -1.94
C THR A 14 0.39 5.63 -2.89
N ASP A 15 1.26 4.63 -2.96
CA ASP A 15 1.03 3.43 -3.78
C ASP A 15 -0.19 2.63 -3.30
N ALA A 16 -0.32 2.46 -1.97
CA ALA A 16 -1.47 1.81 -1.36
C ALA A 16 -2.78 2.55 -1.67
N TYR A 17 -2.78 3.89 -1.55
CA TYR A 17 -3.91 4.74 -1.89
C TYR A 17 -4.35 4.55 -3.35
N ALA A 18 -3.42 4.65 -4.30
CA ALA A 18 -3.72 4.45 -5.72
C ALA A 18 -4.31 3.05 -5.99
N GLY A 19 -3.78 2.01 -5.35
CA GLY A 19 -4.29 0.66 -5.51
C GLY A 19 -5.64 0.41 -4.85
N LEU A 20 -5.95 1.08 -3.74
CA LEU A 20 -7.28 1.06 -3.14
C LEU A 20 -8.32 1.68 -4.08
N HIS A 21 -7.99 2.79 -4.73
CA HIS A 21 -8.84 3.40 -5.77
C HIS A 21 -9.10 2.44 -6.93
N GLN A 22 -8.07 1.74 -7.41
CA GLN A 22 -8.23 0.72 -8.44
C GLN A 22 -9.10 -0.45 -7.98
N ALA A 23 -8.94 -0.91 -6.74
CA ALA A 23 -9.78 -1.98 -6.18
C ALA A 23 -11.25 -1.56 -6.10
N ILE A 24 -11.54 -0.32 -5.66
CA ILE A 24 -12.90 0.25 -5.66
C ILE A 24 -13.45 0.31 -7.09
N TYR A 25 -12.66 0.75 -8.05
CA TYR A 25 -13.06 0.75 -9.46
C TYR A 25 -13.41 -0.66 -9.94
N LYS A 26 -12.61 -1.68 -9.62
CA LYS A 26 -12.90 -3.08 -9.97
C LYS A 26 -14.16 -3.60 -9.28
N LEU A 27 -14.41 -3.25 -8.02
CA LEU A 27 -15.65 -3.59 -7.31
C LEU A 27 -16.88 -2.97 -7.99
N ARG A 28 -16.79 -1.71 -8.44
CA ARG A 28 -17.88 -1.03 -9.18
C ARG A 28 -18.22 -1.73 -10.50
N HIS A 29 -17.29 -2.49 -11.08
CA HIS A 29 -17.47 -3.26 -12.32
C HIS A 29 -17.59 -4.77 -12.06
N CYS A 30 -18.05 -5.17 -10.87
CA CYS A 30 -18.26 -6.57 -10.45
C CYS A 30 -17.03 -7.49 -10.56
N SER A 31 -15.83 -6.93 -10.68
CA SER A 31 -14.57 -7.66 -10.82
C SER A 31 -13.95 -7.96 -9.45
N VAL A 32 -14.68 -8.73 -8.63
CA VAL A 32 -14.36 -8.96 -7.20
C VAL A 32 -13.00 -9.64 -6.99
N ASN A 33 -12.64 -10.62 -7.83
CA ASN A 33 -11.35 -11.32 -7.71
C ASN A 33 -10.16 -10.39 -7.98
N GLU A 34 -10.25 -9.52 -8.99
CA GLU A 34 -9.21 -8.54 -9.29
C GLU A 34 -9.10 -7.50 -8.18
N ALA A 35 -10.24 -7.03 -7.65
CA ALA A 35 -10.27 -6.15 -6.49
C ALA A 35 -9.58 -6.79 -5.27
N LYS A 36 -9.89 -8.05 -4.98
CA LYS A 36 -9.24 -8.81 -3.88
C LYS A 36 -7.73 -8.91 -4.07
N GLN A 37 -7.27 -9.24 -5.28
CA GLN A 37 -5.83 -9.31 -5.56
C GLN A 37 -5.13 -7.96 -5.38
N LEU A 38 -5.76 -6.87 -5.83
CA LEU A 38 -5.25 -5.52 -5.62
C LEU A 38 -5.17 -5.17 -4.13
N LEU A 39 -6.21 -5.44 -3.35
CA LEU A 39 -6.23 -5.19 -1.91
C LEU A 39 -5.12 -5.94 -1.16
N VAL A 40 -4.94 -7.23 -1.46
CA VAL A 40 -3.88 -8.05 -0.85
C VAL A 40 -2.49 -7.49 -1.16
N ARG A 41 -2.22 -7.16 -2.43
CA ARG A 41 -0.93 -6.59 -2.84
C ARG A 41 -0.65 -5.26 -2.14
N LYS A 42 -1.65 -4.39 -2.04
CA LYS A 42 -1.49 -3.04 -1.49
C LYS A 42 -1.33 -3.04 0.03
N ASN A 43 -2.05 -3.93 0.72
CA ASN A 43 -1.81 -4.18 2.14
C ASN A 43 -0.39 -4.70 2.41
N ALA A 44 0.14 -5.60 1.56
CA ALA A 44 1.51 -6.09 1.70
C ALA A 44 2.57 -4.99 1.48
N VAL A 45 2.38 -4.12 0.48
CA VAL A 45 3.26 -2.98 0.23
C VAL A 45 3.27 -2.01 1.40
N LEU A 46 2.08 -1.64 1.91
CA LEU A 46 1.96 -0.74 3.06
C LEU A 46 2.59 -1.35 4.33
N ALA A 47 2.29 -2.62 4.62
CA ALA A 47 2.87 -3.33 5.74
C ALA A 47 4.41 -3.41 5.65
N THR A 48 4.96 -3.64 4.45
CA THR A 48 6.42 -3.65 4.23
C THR A 48 7.04 -2.27 4.42
N ALA A 49 6.38 -1.21 3.92
CA ALA A 49 6.84 0.16 4.09
C ALA A 49 6.89 0.57 5.57
N ILE A 50 5.88 0.17 6.36
CA ILE A 50 5.82 0.43 7.81
C ILE A 50 6.80 -0.48 8.58
N ALA A 51 6.88 -1.78 8.27
CA ALA A 51 7.77 -2.70 8.95
C ALA A 51 9.25 -2.33 8.77
N ARG A 52 9.64 -1.81 7.60
CA ARG A 52 10.98 -1.23 7.40
C ARG A 52 11.26 -0.05 8.32
N GLN A 53 10.24 0.72 8.71
CA GLN A 53 10.43 1.78 9.69
C GLN A 53 10.64 1.25 11.11
N ILE A 54 9.93 0.19 11.49
CA ILE A 54 10.07 -0.45 12.81
C ILE A 54 11.45 -1.12 12.94
N HIS A 55 11.94 -1.79 11.90
CA HIS A 55 13.22 -2.50 11.94
C HIS A 55 14.45 -1.57 11.85
N LEU A 56 14.30 -0.38 11.25
CA LEU A 56 15.39 0.62 11.14
C LEU A 56 15.58 1.48 12.39
N GLY A 57 14.90 1.18 13.49
CA GLY A 57 15.07 1.88 14.76
C GLY A 57 14.50 3.30 14.70
N PHE A 58 13.23 3.41 15.09
CA PHE A 58 12.86 4.49 15.99
C PHE A 58 13.24 4.09 17.41
#